data_AF-A0A256ZZD3-F1
#
_entry.id   AF-A0A256ZZD3-F1
#
_cell.length_a   1.000
_cell.length_b   1.000
_cell.length_c   1.000
_cell.angle_alpha   90.00
_cell.angle_beta   90.00
_cell.angle_gamma   90.00
#
_symmetry.space_group_name_H-M   'P 1'
#
loop_
_entity.id
_entity.type
_entity.pdbx_description
1 polymer ?
#
loop_
_entity_poly.entity_id
_entity_poly.type
_entity_poly.pdbx_seq_one_letter_code
_entity_poly.pdbx_strand_id
1 'polypeptide(L)'
;MDRILIASFIIGIIAISGCVQQQTGQTKAEDTVKEQATELCIAACQSAKESGVPLDNGPCLSEEIVEDWVCDIAHNPRQPIDNEPQNQCSSYRAGKTHHFVELDTDCKLIRAI
;
A
#
# COMPACT_ATOMS: atom_id res chain seq x y z
N MET A 1 16.97 38.83 59.71
CA MET A 1 17.12 38.54 58.27
C MET A 1 16.20 37.37 57.98
N ASP A 2 14.93 37.66 57.67
CA ASP A 2 13.93 36.65 57.30
C ASP A 2 13.13 37.21 56.13
N ARG A 3 13.22 36.53 54.98
CA ARG A 3 12.77 37.01 53.68
C ARG A 3 11.29 36.66 53.49
N ILE A 4 10.40 37.60 53.78
CA ILE A 4 9.04 37.62 53.22
C ILE A 4 8.73 39.06 52.81
N LEU A 5 8.66 39.31 51.51
CA LEU A 5 7.95 40.45 50.93
C LEU A 5 7.23 39.97 49.67
N ILE A 6 5.92 40.10 49.72
CA ILE A 6 4.92 39.78 48.71
C ILE A 6 4.91 40.89 47.65
N ALA A 7 4.91 40.54 46.36
CA ALA A 7 4.37 41.40 45.29
C ALA A 7 4.07 40.59 44.03
N SER A 8 2.83 40.10 43.96
CA SER A 8 1.92 40.07 42.80
C SER A 8 2.44 40.63 41.47
N PHE A 9 2.28 39.89 40.36
CA PHE A 9 1.32 40.22 39.28
C PHE A 9 1.43 39.22 38.10
N ILE A 10 0.38 38.42 37.92
CA ILE A 10 -0.37 38.10 36.68
C ILE A 10 0.40 37.77 35.38
N ILE A 11 -0.18 36.81 34.65
CA ILE A 11 -0.16 36.55 33.20
C ILE A 11 0.89 35.51 32.79
N GLY A 12 0.56 34.33 32.27
CA GLY A 12 -0.73 33.87 31.79
C GLY A 12 -0.68 32.39 31.43
N ILE A 13 -1.79 31.73 31.73
CA ILE A 13 -2.24 30.48 31.14
C ILE A 13 -2.25 30.67 29.62
N ILE A 14 -1.35 29.98 28.91
CA ILE A 14 -1.60 29.56 27.53
C ILE A 14 -1.72 28.05 27.56
N ALA A 15 -2.90 27.60 27.98
CA ALA A 15 -3.52 26.48 27.28
C ALA A 15 -3.89 27.00 25.88
N ILE A 16 -3.79 26.15 24.86
CA ILE A 16 -4.67 26.00 23.68
C ILE A 16 -3.85 25.47 22.49
N SER A 17 -4.31 24.33 21.98
CA SER A 17 -4.13 23.80 20.63
C SER A 17 -2.72 23.57 20.10
N GLY A 18 -2.13 22.47 20.57
CA GLY A 18 -1.33 21.64 19.68
C GLY A 18 -2.15 20.42 19.25
N CYS A 19 -3.16 20.58 18.39
CA CYS A 19 -3.49 19.47 17.50
C CYS A 19 -2.22 19.26 16.67
N VAL A 20 -1.41 18.26 17.04
CA VAL A 20 -0.33 17.77 16.18
C VAL A 20 -1.00 17.25 14.93
N GLN A 21 -1.10 18.11 13.92
CA GLN A 21 -1.50 17.77 12.58
C GLN A 21 -0.24 17.79 11.73
N GLN A 22 0.56 16.75 11.90
CA GLN A 22 1.72 16.36 11.11
C GLN A 22 1.40 14.93 10.67
N GLN A 23 1.33 14.51 9.40
CA GLN A 23 1.79 15.03 8.11
C GLN A 23 0.83 14.47 7.05
N THR A 24 0.25 15.27 6.14
CA THR A 24 -0.74 14.77 5.15
C THR A 24 -0.33 14.94 3.68
N GLY A 25 0.95 15.29 3.43
CA GLY A 25 1.45 15.52 2.07
C GLY A 25 1.96 14.27 1.36
N GLN A 26 2.70 13.41 2.06
CA GLN A 26 3.30 12.21 1.47
C GLN A 26 2.31 11.04 1.38
N THR A 27 1.49 10.82 2.41
CA THR A 27 0.56 9.68 2.44
C THR A 27 -0.51 9.76 1.37
N LYS A 28 -1.06 10.95 1.11
CA LYS A 28 -2.19 11.09 0.17
C LYS A 28 -1.81 10.75 -1.28
N ALA A 29 -0.59 11.10 -1.71
CA ALA A 29 -0.11 10.79 -3.05
C ALA A 29 0.17 9.29 -3.21
N GLU A 30 0.83 8.68 -2.22
CA GLU A 30 1.09 7.23 -2.17
C GLU A 30 -0.23 6.43 -2.15
N ASP A 31 -1.20 6.83 -1.31
CA ASP A 31 -2.52 6.22 -1.24
C ASP A 31 -3.23 6.28 -2.60
N THR A 32 -3.11 7.40 -3.32
CA THR A 32 -3.71 7.55 -4.66
C THR A 32 -3.07 6.61 -5.68
N VAL A 33 -1.73 6.45 -5.67
CA VAL A 33 -1.03 5.54 -6.57
C VAL A 33 -1.38 4.09 -6.26
N LYS A 34 -1.46 3.72 -4.98
CA LYS A 34 -1.89 2.39 -4.53
C LYS A 34 -3.31 2.06 -4.96
N GLU A 35 -4.24 3.00 -4.82
CA GLU A 35 -5.63 2.85 -5.30
C GLU A 35 -5.64 2.64 -6.83
N GLN A 36 -4.91 3.47 -7.57
CA GLN A 36 -4.79 3.34 -9.02
C GLN A 36 -4.19 1.99 -9.45
N ALA A 37 -3.10 1.56 -8.82
CA ALA A 37 -2.48 0.26 -9.09
C ALA A 37 -3.46 -0.89 -8.83
N THR A 38 -4.24 -0.78 -7.76
CA THR A 38 -5.25 -1.77 -7.37
C THR A 38 -6.36 -1.88 -8.41
N GLU A 39 -6.93 -0.74 -8.83
CA GLU A 39 -7.99 -0.70 -9.85
C GLU A 39 -7.51 -1.26 -11.19
N LEU A 40 -6.30 -0.87 -11.63
CA LEU A 40 -5.71 -1.37 -12.87
C LEU A 40 -5.40 -2.86 -12.80
N CYS A 41 -4.91 -3.36 -11.66
CA CYS A 41 -4.65 -4.78 -11.48
C CYS A 41 -5.94 -5.61 -11.51
N ILE A 42 -7.02 -5.12 -10.89
CA ILE A 42 -8.35 -5.77 -10.94
C ILE A 42 -8.85 -5.82 -12.39
N ALA A 43 -8.75 -4.70 -13.12
CA ALA A 43 -9.16 -4.65 -14.53
C ALA A 43 -8.33 -5.61 -15.41
N ALA A 44 -7.02 -5.69 -15.18
CA ALA A 44 -6.14 -6.63 -15.88
C ALA A 44 -6.53 -8.09 -15.59
N CYS A 45 -6.81 -8.42 -14.33
CA CYS A 45 -7.27 -9.76 -13.95
C CYS A 45 -8.60 -10.12 -14.59
N GLN A 46 -9.57 -9.21 -14.60
CA GLN A 46 -10.86 -9.43 -15.24
C GLN A 46 -10.70 -9.66 -16.75
N SER A 47 -9.90 -8.82 -17.42
CA SER A 47 -9.61 -8.98 -18.84
C SER A 47 -8.92 -10.31 -19.16
N ALA A 48 -8.00 -10.76 -18.29
CA ALA A 48 -7.35 -12.06 -18.41
C ALA A 48 -8.38 -13.21 -18.31
N LYS A 49 -9.31 -13.15 -17.35
CA LYS A 49 -10.41 -14.14 -17.22
C LYS A 49 -11.32 -14.16 -18.45
N GLU A 50 -11.73 -12.99 -18.94
CA GLU A 50 -12.56 -12.87 -20.13
C GLU A 50 -11.87 -13.41 -21.38
N SER A 51 -10.54 -13.29 -21.45
CA SER A 51 -9.72 -13.81 -22.53
C SER A 51 -9.36 -15.29 -22.39
N GLY A 52 -9.80 -15.96 -21.33
CA GLY A 52 -9.52 -17.38 -21.06
C GLY A 52 -8.08 -17.66 -20.63
N VAL A 53 -7.37 -16.66 -20.10
CA VAL A 53 -6.03 -16.84 -19.53
C VAL A 53 -6.15 -17.61 -18.21
N PRO A 54 -5.42 -18.72 -18.04
CA PRO A 54 -5.43 -19.49 -16.80
C PRO A 54 -4.75 -18.70 -15.67
N LEU A 55 -5.46 -18.55 -14.55
CA LEU A 55 -4.99 -17.85 -13.35
C LEU A 55 -4.62 -18.80 -12.20
N ASP A 56 -4.89 -20.10 -12.36
CA ASP A 56 -4.69 -21.16 -11.37
C ASP A 56 -3.23 -21.46 -11.06
N ASN A 57 -2.31 -21.01 -11.91
CA ASN A 57 -0.88 -21.09 -11.60
C ASN A 57 -0.37 -19.84 -10.86
N GLY A 58 -1.22 -18.85 -10.56
CA GLY A 58 -0.80 -17.60 -9.93
C GLY A 58 0.13 -16.75 -10.81
N PRO A 59 -0.24 -16.41 -12.05
CA PRO A 59 0.66 -15.67 -12.94
C PRO A 59 0.86 -14.21 -12.49
N CYS A 60 2.01 -13.65 -12.84
CA CYS A 60 2.19 -12.20 -12.91
C CYS A 60 1.39 -11.63 -14.10
N LEU A 61 0.52 -10.65 -13.86
CA LEU A 61 -0.24 -9.99 -14.91
C LEU A 61 0.44 -8.74 -15.45
N SER A 62 1.27 -8.07 -14.64
CA SER A 62 2.08 -6.94 -15.09
C SER A 62 3.33 -6.78 -14.24
N GLU A 63 4.47 -6.67 -14.90
CA GLU A 63 5.77 -6.35 -14.29
C GLU A 63 5.89 -4.88 -13.88
N GLU A 64 4.99 -4.02 -14.37
CA GLU A 64 4.89 -2.60 -14.01
C GLU A 64 3.49 -2.09 -14.42
N ILE A 65 2.49 -2.20 -13.53
CA ILE A 65 1.10 -1.75 -13.80
C ILE A 65 0.97 -0.24 -13.66
N VAL A 66 1.71 0.33 -12.73
CA VAL A 66 2.06 1.75 -12.59
C VAL A 66 3.53 1.80 -12.16
N GLU A 67 4.17 2.98 -12.24
CA GLU A 67 5.58 3.15 -11.86
C GLU A 67 5.86 2.52 -10.50
N ASP A 68 6.81 1.57 -10.46
CA ASP A 68 7.25 0.84 -9.26
C ASP A 68 6.28 -0.20 -8.66
N TRP A 69 5.16 -0.52 -9.34
CA TRP A 69 4.14 -1.49 -8.87
C TRP A 69 3.93 -2.67 -9.82
N VAL A 70 3.87 -3.89 -9.28
CA VAL A 70 3.47 -5.08 -10.04
C VAL A 70 2.03 -5.51 -9.74
N CYS A 71 1.49 -6.38 -10.60
CA CYS A 71 0.19 -7.04 -10.40
C CYS A 71 0.37 -8.57 -10.42
N ASP A 72 0.21 -9.21 -9.28
CA ASP A 72 0.47 -10.63 -9.04
C ASP A 72 -0.83 -11.36 -8.68
N ILE A 73 -0.97 -12.61 -9.12
CA ILE A 73 -2.11 -13.47 -8.75
C ILE A 73 -1.60 -14.57 -7.82
N ALA A 74 -2.33 -14.82 -6.74
CA ALA A 74 -2.05 -15.93 -5.82
C ALA A 74 -3.34 -16.60 -5.36
N HIS A 75 -3.25 -17.79 -4.77
CA HIS A 75 -4.40 -18.36 -4.07
C HIS A 75 -4.63 -17.68 -2.73
N ASN A 76 -5.88 -17.71 -2.25
CA ASN A 76 -6.24 -17.27 -0.91
C ASN A 76 -7.13 -18.33 -0.22
N PRO A 77 -6.60 -19.18 0.70
CA PRO A 77 -5.23 -19.18 1.22
C PRO A 77 -4.16 -19.52 0.17
N ARG A 78 -2.94 -18.98 0.34
CA ARG A 78 -1.82 -19.29 -0.56
C ARG A 78 -1.50 -20.78 -0.58
N GLN A 79 -1.12 -21.25 -1.76
CA GLN A 79 -0.68 -22.60 -2.05
C GLN A 79 0.83 -22.63 -2.36
N PRO A 80 1.46 -23.81 -2.31
CA PRO A 80 2.88 -23.93 -2.65
C PRO A 80 3.24 -23.42 -4.05
N ILE A 81 2.33 -23.59 -5.04
CA ILE A 81 2.53 -23.14 -6.42
C ILE A 81 2.69 -21.62 -6.53
N ASP A 82 2.08 -20.83 -5.64
CA ASP A 82 2.20 -19.37 -5.60
C ASP A 82 3.59 -18.88 -5.17
N ASN A 83 4.44 -19.78 -4.66
CA ASN A 83 5.81 -19.48 -4.25
C ASN A 83 6.83 -19.93 -5.30
N GLU A 84 6.38 -20.53 -6.40
CA GLU A 84 7.27 -20.91 -7.47
C GLU A 84 7.80 -19.66 -8.18
N PRO A 85 9.12 -19.56 -8.44
CA PRO A 85 9.75 -18.41 -9.09
C PRO A 85 9.07 -17.92 -10.37
N GLN A 86 8.55 -18.84 -11.18
CA GLN A 86 7.89 -18.57 -12.46
C GLN A 86 6.48 -17.97 -12.31
N ASN A 87 5.87 -18.09 -11.14
CA ASN A 87 4.52 -17.65 -10.82
C ASN A 87 4.55 -16.38 -9.96
N GLN A 88 5.61 -15.58 -10.11
CA GLN A 88 5.80 -14.34 -9.37
C GLN A 88 6.38 -13.32 -10.34
N CYS A 89 5.97 -12.06 -10.21
CA CYS A 89 6.54 -10.98 -11.01
C CYS A 89 8.07 -10.90 -10.86
N SER A 90 8.75 -10.94 -12.00
CA SER A 90 10.21 -11.01 -12.05
C SER A 90 10.86 -9.68 -11.64
N SER A 91 10.21 -8.55 -11.91
CA SER A 91 10.66 -7.21 -11.51
C SER A 91 10.68 -7.06 -9.99
N TYR A 92 9.65 -7.55 -9.29
CA TYR A 92 9.59 -7.54 -7.83
C TYR A 92 10.65 -8.48 -7.23
N ARG A 93 10.76 -9.70 -7.76
CA ARG A 93 11.80 -10.65 -7.32
C ARG A 93 13.24 -10.15 -7.56
N ALA A 94 13.44 -9.35 -8.60
CA ALA A 94 14.73 -8.76 -8.93
C ALA A 94 15.01 -7.43 -8.19
N GLY A 95 14.05 -6.91 -7.41
CA GLY A 95 14.17 -5.62 -6.72
C GLY A 95 14.16 -4.41 -7.67
N LYS A 96 13.51 -4.52 -8.84
CA LYS A 96 13.32 -3.40 -9.78
C LYS A 96 12.06 -2.61 -9.46
N THR A 97 11.00 -3.31 -9.05
CA THR A 97 9.76 -2.74 -8.54
C THR A 97 9.64 -3.08 -7.06
N HIS A 98 9.18 -2.15 -6.25
CA HIS A 98 9.16 -2.28 -4.78
C HIS A 98 7.77 -2.48 -4.20
N HIS A 99 6.74 -2.22 -5.00
CA HIS A 99 5.35 -2.36 -4.60
C HIS A 99 4.64 -3.44 -5.41
N PHE A 100 3.57 -3.99 -4.85
CA PHE A 100 2.75 -4.97 -5.56
C PHE A 100 1.30 -4.95 -5.09
N VAL A 101 0.41 -5.18 -6.05
CA VAL A 101 -0.97 -5.60 -5.80
C VAL A 101 -1.04 -7.12 -5.99
N GLU A 102 -1.59 -7.80 -5.00
CA GLU A 102 -1.81 -9.25 -5.04
C GLU A 102 -3.32 -9.50 -5.01
N LEU A 103 -3.83 -10.15 -6.06
CA LEU A 103 -5.23 -10.56 -6.16
C LEU A 103 -5.36 -12.07 -6.08
N ASP A 104 -6.55 -12.55 -5.72
CA ASP A 104 -6.89 -13.95 -5.85
C ASP A 104 -7.31 -14.32 -7.29
N THR A 105 -7.54 -15.61 -7.53
CA THR A 105 -8.00 -16.13 -8.84
C THR A 105 -9.43 -15.67 -9.22
N ASP A 106 -10.15 -15.05 -8.27
CA ASP A 106 -11.42 -14.38 -8.48
C ASP A 106 -11.27 -12.87 -8.74
N CYS A 107 -10.05 -12.36 -8.86
CA CYS A 107 -9.72 -10.94 -8.98
C CYS A 107 -10.12 -10.11 -7.76
N LYS A 108 -10.19 -10.73 -6.57
CA LYS A 108 -10.42 -10.02 -5.31
C LYS A 108 -9.08 -9.65 -4.69
N LEU A 109 -9.01 -8.45 -4.13
CA LEU A 109 -7.81 -7.98 -3.47
C LEU A 109 -7.44 -8.85 -2.27
N ILE A 110 -6.21 -9.37 -2.26
CA ILE A 110 -5.58 -9.97 -1.08
C ILE A 110 -4.85 -8.87 -0.31
N ARG A 111 -3.95 -8.14 -0.99
CA ARG A 111 -3.18 -7.02 -0.41
C ARG A 111 -2.59 -6.11 -1.48
N ALA A 112 -2.23 -4.90 -1.06
CA ALA A 112 -1.46 -3.95 -1.85
C ALA A 112 -0.47 -3.23 -0.92
N ILE A 113 0.84 -3.37 -1.17
CA ILE A 113 1.93 -2.81 -0.35
C ILE A 113 3.07 -2.29 -1.21
#